data_AF-A0A164YJX4-F1
#
_entry.id   AF-A0A164YJX4-F1
#
_cell.length_a   1.000
_cell.length_b   1.000
_cell.length_c   1.000
_cell.angle_alpha   90.00
_cell.angle_beta   90.00
_cell.angle_gamma   90.00
#
_symmetry.space_group_name_H-M   'P 1'
#
loop_
_entity.id
_entity.type
_entity.pdbx_description
1 polymer ?
#
loop_
_entity_poly.entity_id
_entity_poly.type
_entity_poly.pdbx_seq_one_letter_code
_entity_poly.pdbx_strand_id
1 'polypeptide(L)'
;MAAAMKERFFLCALWPLNNFLVATGVLGNQSNSQWKRRLSRFWIFCMLGLTIQSNIYTSVKGIRSFTILFSDQEISVEQFIRDVLMIDLIRLSTLVFDTVIHISLVFCIWPSVNLYLETLESVDFNLGRPILSHLKRYSLISLAYMLLEVFLFSAFRIYRISSNSAIIWPFAIQNFIRLVANHWFSVVPVLIYCICGQLHVFYLQKMAVRLNLLTIVSRNTRTVNRIVSLRSFTILGSLKQLYLAADLLHRRFNIMLMVNSCSTVITMFSSSYYSIEFLRQGNMVMLCRDSSDMIASFIRFWLMCHTADRIRETAAECIPILRDLRDHTNGKADVMASTDRIKITSFIIEISQLDKNGDRQSLYGLLPLSKRLIIPTMEIIFTYLIIIYQFKAAAH
;
A
#
# COMPACT_ATOMS: atom_id res chain seq x y z
N MET A 1 -29.37 -16.92 -5.79
CA MET A 1 -28.93 -15.99 -4.73
C MET A 1 -27.77 -15.17 -5.27
N ALA A 2 -27.82 -13.86 -5.13
CA ALA A 2 -26.71 -13.03 -5.59
C ALA A 2 -25.51 -13.19 -4.65
N ALA A 3 -24.34 -13.49 -5.22
CA ALA A 3 -23.10 -13.59 -4.47
C ALA A 3 -22.82 -12.29 -3.69
N ALA A 4 -22.45 -12.44 -2.42
CA ALA A 4 -22.10 -11.33 -1.52
C ALA A 4 -20.95 -10.49 -2.12
N MET A 5 -20.81 -9.21 -1.72
CA MET A 5 -19.71 -8.36 -2.23
C MET A 5 -18.36 -9.07 -2.07
N LYS A 6 -18.18 -9.69 -0.92
CA LYS A 6 -17.00 -10.47 -0.58
C LYS A 6 -16.68 -11.53 -1.64
N GLU A 7 -17.65 -12.39 -1.97
CA GLU A 7 -17.48 -13.45 -2.96
C GLU A 7 -17.16 -12.88 -4.34
N ARG A 8 -17.86 -11.82 -4.75
CA ARG A 8 -17.59 -11.15 -6.03
C ARG A 8 -16.20 -10.50 -6.09
N PHE A 9 -15.74 -9.92 -4.99
CA PHE A 9 -14.42 -9.30 -4.91
C PHE A 9 -13.32 -10.36 -5.06
N PHE A 10 -13.39 -11.46 -4.30
CA PHE A 10 -12.38 -12.52 -4.36
C PHE A 10 -12.42 -13.32 -5.68
N LEU A 11 -13.62 -13.61 -6.20
CA LEU A 11 -13.78 -14.42 -7.41
C LEU A 11 -13.61 -13.65 -8.72
N CYS A 12 -13.85 -12.33 -8.72
CA CYS A 12 -13.78 -11.54 -9.96
C CYS A 12 -12.66 -10.50 -9.96
N ALA A 13 -12.53 -9.70 -8.89
CA ALA A 13 -11.55 -8.62 -8.85
C ALA A 13 -10.14 -9.12 -8.49
N LEU A 14 -10.04 -9.99 -7.48
CA LEU A 14 -8.76 -10.47 -6.96
C LEU A 14 -8.30 -11.81 -7.55
N TRP A 15 -9.09 -12.48 -8.41
CA TRP A 15 -8.88 -13.89 -8.78
C TRP A 15 -7.44 -14.30 -9.14
N PRO A 16 -6.70 -13.59 -10.01
CA PRO A 16 -5.31 -13.94 -10.33
C PRO A 16 -4.40 -13.86 -9.09
N LEU A 17 -4.51 -12.76 -8.34
CA LEU A 17 -3.73 -12.54 -7.13
C LEU A 17 -4.17 -13.50 -6.01
N ASN A 18 -5.46 -13.83 -5.92
CA ASN A 18 -6.04 -14.73 -4.93
C ASN A 18 -5.42 -16.14 -5.02
N ASN A 19 -5.33 -16.69 -6.23
CA ASN A 19 -4.73 -18.01 -6.45
C ASN A 19 -3.25 -18.01 -6.06
N PHE A 20 -2.52 -16.94 -6.41
CA PHE A 20 -1.13 -16.75 -6.01
C PHE A 20 -0.97 -16.67 -4.48
N LEU A 21 -1.84 -15.93 -3.78
CA LEU A 21 -1.80 -15.77 -2.33
C LEU A 21 -2.16 -17.06 -1.58
N VAL A 22 -3.05 -17.87 -2.14
CA VAL A 22 -3.34 -19.21 -1.61
C VAL A 22 -2.13 -20.13 -1.81
N ALA A 23 -1.49 -20.08 -2.98
CA ALA A 23 -0.31 -20.89 -3.27
C ALA A 23 0.90 -20.52 -2.40
N THR A 24 1.10 -19.22 -2.14
CA THR A 24 2.21 -18.71 -1.32
C THR A 24 1.97 -18.83 0.19
N GLY A 25 0.81 -19.31 0.62
CA GLY A 25 0.50 -19.45 2.04
C GLY A 25 0.31 -18.10 2.72
N VAL A 26 -0.17 -17.09 2.00
CA VAL A 26 -0.56 -15.79 2.56
C VAL A 26 -2.04 -15.78 2.90
N LEU A 27 -2.86 -16.44 2.06
CA LEU A 27 -4.30 -16.54 2.24
C LEU A 27 -4.70 -17.97 2.59
N GLY A 28 -5.49 -18.09 3.67
CA GLY A 28 -6.14 -19.33 4.05
C GLY A 28 -7.16 -19.79 2.99
N ASN A 29 -7.07 -21.04 2.52
CA ASN A 29 -8.05 -21.57 1.59
C ASN A 29 -9.46 -21.59 2.24
N GLN A 30 -10.38 -20.79 1.71
CA GLN A 30 -11.73 -20.62 2.28
C GLN A 30 -12.65 -21.83 2.07
N SER A 31 -12.19 -22.86 1.35
CA SER A 31 -12.93 -24.08 1.05
C SER A 31 -13.60 -24.71 2.30
N ASN A 32 -14.78 -25.32 2.11
CA ASN A 32 -15.55 -25.92 3.21
C ASN A 32 -14.90 -27.15 3.84
N SER A 33 -13.99 -27.84 3.14
CA SER A 33 -13.35 -29.04 3.69
C SER A 33 -12.35 -28.70 4.81
N GLN A 34 -12.58 -29.25 6.00
CA GLN A 34 -11.74 -29.02 7.18
C GLN A 34 -10.26 -29.37 6.95
N TRP A 35 -9.96 -30.45 6.21
CA TRP A 35 -8.57 -30.86 5.94
C TRP A 35 -7.81 -29.82 5.09
N LYS A 36 -8.42 -29.27 4.03
CA LYS A 36 -7.80 -28.21 3.22
C LYS A 36 -7.55 -26.93 4.03
N ARG A 37 -8.43 -26.60 4.99
CA ARG A 37 -8.22 -25.48 5.92
C ARG A 37 -7.03 -25.73 6.85
N ARG A 38 -6.91 -26.94 7.40
CA ARG A 38 -5.77 -27.33 8.25
C ARG A 38 -4.45 -27.31 7.47
N LEU A 39 -4.43 -27.87 6.27
CA LEU A 39 -3.25 -27.87 5.37
C LEU A 39 -2.83 -26.44 5.01
N SER A 40 -3.79 -25.58 4.69
CA SER A 40 -3.51 -24.18 4.36
C SER A 40 -2.94 -23.42 5.55
N ARG A 41 -3.47 -23.63 6.78
CA ARG A 41 -2.90 -23.04 8.00
C ARG A 41 -1.48 -23.52 8.25
N PHE A 42 -1.22 -24.82 8.13
CA PHE A 42 0.12 -25.37 8.25
C PHE A 42 1.09 -24.74 7.23
N TRP A 43 0.67 -24.61 5.97
CA TRP A 43 1.47 -24.00 4.92
C TRP A 43 1.80 -22.53 5.20
N ILE A 44 0.83 -21.75 5.68
CA ILE A 44 1.04 -20.36 6.13
C ILE A 44 2.16 -20.27 7.18
N PHE A 45 2.08 -21.09 8.24
CA PHE A 45 3.11 -21.07 9.30
C PHE A 45 4.46 -21.58 8.82
N CYS A 46 4.48 -22.58 7.93
CA CYS A 46 5.72 -23.10 7.34
C CYS A 46 6.44 -22.00 6.54
N MET A 47 5.72 -21.29 5.65
CA MET A 47 6.29 -20.21 4.85
C MET A 47 6.74 -19.03 5.72
N LEU A 48 5.98 -18.68 6.77
CA LEU A 48 6.37 -17.68 7.75
C LEU A 48 7.68 -18.06 8.46
N GLY A 49 7.76 -19.29 8.96
CA GLY A 49 8.94 -19.82 9.64
C GLY A 49 10.18 -19.84 8.74
N LEU A 50 10.06 -20.33 7.51
CA LEU A 50 11.14 -20.35 6.52
C LEU A 50 11.64 -18.94 6.19
N THR A 51 10.72 -17.98 6.03
CA THR A 51 11.09 -16.60 5.72
C THR A 51 11.85 -15.95 6.87
N ILE A 52 11.34 -16.05 8.10
CA ILE A 52 12.00 -15.51 9.30
C ILE A 52 13.36 -16.18 9.50
N GLN A 53 13.43 -17.50 9.38
CA GLN A 53 14.68 -18.26 9.50
C GLN A 53 15.72 -17.82 8.46
N SER A 54 15.31 -17.65 7.20
CA SER A 54 16.21 -17.22 6.13
C SER A 54 16.71 -15.78 6.33
N ASN A 55 15.85 -14.89 6.83
CA ASN A 55 16.22 -13.52 7.15
C ASN A 55 17.24 -13.49 8.31
N ILE A 56 17.00 -14.24 9.39
CA ILE A 56 17.95 -14.33 10.51
C ILE A 56 19.28 -14.93 10.03
N TYR A 57 19.25 -16.03 9.29
CA TYR A 57 20.46 -16.70 8.83
C TYR A 57 21.32 -15.82 7.92
N THR A 58 20.68 -15.12 6.96
CA THR A 58 21.40 -14.22 6.06
C THR A 58 21.92 -12.96 6.77
N SER A 59 21.21 -12.47 7.79
CA SER A 59 21.67 -11.36 8.62
C SER A 59 22.85 -11.78 9.50
N VAL A 60 22.74 -12.86 10.27
CA VAL A 60 23.81 -13.34 11.17
C VAL A 60 25.10 -13.66 10.42
N LYS A 61 25.02 -14.34 9.28
CA LYS A 61 26.22 -14.64 8.46
C LYS A 61 26.76 -13.40 7.73
N GLY A 62 25.94 -12.37 7.58
CA GLY A 62 26.26 -11.15 6.86
C GLY A 62 26.95 -10.10 7.73
N ILE A 63 26.46 -9.89 8.95
CA ILE A 63 26.85 -8.78 9.82
C ILE A 63 28.36 -8.81 10.10
N ARG A 64 29.09 -7.88 9.47
CA ARG A 64 30.53 -7.72 9.68
C ARG A 64 30.85 -6.80 10.85
N SER A 65 29.91 -5.94 11.26
CA SER A 65 30.06 -5.10 12.44
C SER A 65 30.32 -5.92 13.70
N PHE A 66 29.76 -7.13 13.88
CA PHE A 66 30.13 -7.99 15.02
C PHE A 66 31.59 -8.46 14.97
N THR A 67 32.14 -8.70 13.79
CA THR A 67 33.58 -9.03 13.66
C THR A 67 34.48 -7.80 13.79
N ILE A 68 33.97 -6.60 13.47
CA ILE A 68 34.71 -5.34 13.45
C ILE A 68 34.66 -4.61 14.81
N LEU A 69 33.51 -4.56 15.48
CA LEU A 69 33.34 -3.96 16.82
C LEU A 69 34.14 -4.68 17.91
N PHE A 70 34.40 -5.97 17.72
CA PHE A 70 35.16 -6.81 18.64
C PHE A 70 36.59 -7.08 18.11
N SER A 71 37.03 -6.31 17.11
CA SER A 71 38.36 -6.38 16.52
C SER A 71 39.13 -5.12 16.91
N ASP A 72 40.34 -5.27 17.44
CA ASP A 72 41.24 -4.16 17.82
C ASP A 72 41.87 -3.43 16.60
N GLN A 73 41.29 -3.54 15.41
CA GLN A 73 41.79 -2.89 14.19
C GLN A 73 41.24 -1.48 14.02
N GLU A 74 42.11 -0.52 13.70
CA GLU A 74 41.70 0.83 13.27
C GLU A 74 40.92 0.75 11.96
N ILE A 75 39.70 1.32 11.95
CA ILE A 75 38.79 1.29 10.81
C ILE A 75 38.88 2.64 10.09
N SER A 76 39.09 2.63 8.77
CA SER A 76 39.03 3.87 8.00
C SER A 76 37.60 4.45 7.96
N VAL A 77 37.46 5.77 7.88
CA VAL A 77 36.14 6.44 7.77
C VAL A 77 35.31 5.88 6.62
N GLU A 78 35.97 5.53 5.51
CA GLU A 78 35.32 4.93 4.34
C GLU A 78 34.79 3.51 4.62
N GLN A 79 35.55 2.68 5.34
CA GLN A 79 35.09 1.35 5.77
C GLN A 79 33.97 1.45 6.79
N PHE A 80 34.01 2.41 7.72
CA PHE A 80 32.93 2.63 8.69
C PHE A 80 31.63 3.04 7.99
N ILE A 81 31.68 4.00 7.06
CA ILE A 81 30.51 4.44 6.29
C ILE A 81 29.96 3.28 5.45
N ARG A 82 30.82 2.58 4.72
CA ARG A 82 30.38 1.52 3.80
C ARG A 82 29.88 0.29 4.54
N ASP A 83 30.66 -0.25 5.47
CA ASP A 83 30.46 -1.59 6.02
C ASP A 83 29.55 -1.57 7.27
N VAL A 84 29.61 -0.51 8.09
CA VAL A 84 28.81 -0.41 9.33
C VAL A 84 27.54 0.42 9.10
N LEU A 85 27.67 1.67 8.65
CA LEU A 85 26.53 2.57 8.50
C LEU A 85 25.59 2.19 7.35
N MET A 86 26.14 1.74 6.21
CA MET A 86 25.30 1.36 5.06
C MET A 86 24.96 -0.13 5.10
N ILE A 87 25.93 -1.03 4.96
CA ILE A 87 25.64 -2.48 4.77
C ILE A 87 24.85 -3.08 5.94
N ASP A 88 25.29 -2.85 7.17
CA ASP A 88 24.68 -3.52 8.33
C ASP A 88 23.36 -2.87 8.75
N LEU A 89 23.22 -1.54 8.63
CA LEU A 89 21.94 -0.85 8.83
C LEU A 89 20.88 -1.29 7.82
N ILE A 90 21.26 -1.46 6.54
CA ILE A 90 20.37 -1.96 5.49
C ILE A 90 19.94 -3.40 5.79
N ARG A 91 20.84 -4.24 6.28
CA ARG A 91 20.52 -5.63 6.62
C ARG A 91 19.61 -5.73 7.84
N LEU A 92 19.85 -4.89 8.85
CA LEU A 92 19.00 -4.83 10.02
C LEU A 92 17.61 -4.27 9.68
N SER A 93 17.55 -3.21 8.87
CA SER A 93 16.29 -2.63 8.43
C SER A 93 15.48 -3.61 7.60
N THR A 94 16.08 -4.27 6.61
CA THR A 94 15.41 -5.32 5.82
C THR A 94 14.90 -6.46 6.69
N LEU A 95 15.70 -6.95 7.65
CA LEU A 95 15.24 -7.97 8.60
C LEU A 95 14.00 -7.53 9.38
N VAL A 96 14.03 -6.33 9.97
CA VAL A 96 12.94 -5.83 10.82
C VAL A 96 11.69 -5.54 9.99
N PHE A 97 11.82 -4.74 8.93
CA PHE A 97 10.68 -4.33 8.11
C PHE A 97 10.06 -5.51 7.37
N ASP A 98 10.85 -6.39 6.74
CA ASP A 98 10.30 -7.54 6.01
C ASP A 98 9.56 -8.50 6.94
N THR A 99 10.09 -8.72 8.15
CA THR A 99 9.42 -9.56 9.16
C THR A 99 8.11 -8.95 9.62
N VAL A 100 8.09 -7.64 9.91
CA VAL A 100 6.87 -6.93 10.32
C VAL A 100 5.83 -6.92 9.20
N ILE A 101 6.24 -6.70 7.95
CA ILE A 101 5.34 -6.76 6.80
C ILE A 101 4.74 -8.16 6.68
N HIS A 102 5.56 -9.20 6.78
CA HIS A 102 5.11 -10.57 6.59
C HIS A 102 4.13 -11.01 7.68
N ILE A 103 4.41 -10.70 8.95
CA ILE A 103 3.49 -10.94 10.07
C ILE A 103 2.18 -10.16 9.84
N SER A 104 2.27 -8.89 9.47
CA SER A 104 1.08 -8.05 9.21
C SER A 104 0.24 -8.58 8.04
N LEU A 105 0.89 -9.14 7.03
CA LEU A 105 0.25 -9.68 5.84
C LEU A 105 -0.51 -10.98 6.15
N VAL A 106 0.06 -11.85 6.98
CA VAL A 106 -0.58 -13.11 7.42
C VAL A 106 -1.74 -12.84 8.39
N PHE A 107 -1.54 -11.95 9.37
CA PHE A 107 -2.49 -11.79 10.48
C PHE A 107 -3.46 -10.61 10.33
N CYS A 108 -3.06 -9.52 9.68
CA CYS A 108 -3.81 -8.26 9.72
C CYS A 108 -4.55 -7.93 8.42
N ILE A 109 -3.97 -8.22 7.24
CA ILE A 109 -4.58 -7.82 5.96
C ILE A 109 -5.97 -8.43 5.78
N TRP A 110 -6.13 -9.74 5.95
CA TRP A 110 -7.39 -10.40 5.60
C TRP A 110 -8.57 -10.05 6.48
N PRO A 111 -8.42 -10.00 7.82
CA PRO A 111 -9.47 -9.44 8.67
C PRO A 111 -9.82 -8.01 8.27
N SER A 112 -8.82 -7.21 7.88
CA SER A 112 -9.03 -5.81 7.48
C SER A 112 -9.79 -5.68 6.16
N VAL A 113 -9.43 -6.46 5.14
CA VAL A 113 -10.12 -6.49 3.85
C VAL A 113 -11.54 -7.02 4.01
N ASN A 114 -11.74 -8.07 4.81
CA ASN A 114 -13.08 -8.61 5.05
C ASN A 114 -13.99 -7.58 5.73
N LEU A 115 -13.51 -6.94 6.80
CA LEU A 115 -14.25 -5.89 7.50
C LEU A 115 -14.58 -4.72 6.56
N TYR A 116 -13.62 -4.30 5.74
CA TYR A 116 -13.83 -3.25 4.74
C TYR A 116 -14.93 -3.63 3.74
N LEU A 117 -14.90 -4.84 3.18
CA LEU A 117 -15.90 -5.30 2.22
C LEU A 117 -17.28 -5.45 2.87
N GLU A 118 -17.35 -5.90 4.13
CA GLU A 118 -18.59 -5.96 4.91
C GLU A 118 -19.18 -4.56 5.12
N THR A 119 -18.36 -3.54 5.42
CA THR A 119 -18.84 -2.16 5.53
C THR A 119 -19.34 -1.56 4.23
N LEU A 120 -18.86 -2.06 3.07
CA LEU A 120 -19.31 -1.61 1.77
C LEU A 120 -20.55 -2.37 1.27
N GLU A 121 -20.97 -3.46 1.91
CA GLU A 121 -22.07 -4.31 1.43
C GLU A 121 -23.41 -3.56 1.38
N SER A 122 -23.68 -2.73 2.38
CA SER A 122 -24.84 -1.85 2.41
C SER A 122 -24.78 -0.74 1.33
N VAL A 123 -23.57 -0.28 0.99
CA VAL A 123 -23.35 0.70 -0.08
C VAL A 123 -23.57 0.05 -1.45
N ASP A 124 -23.11 -1.18 -1.67
CA ASP A 124 -23.31 -1.95 -2.91
C ASP A 124 -24.77 -2.26 -3.15
N PHE A 125 -25.53 -2.56 -2.09
CA PHE A 125 -26.98 -2.71 -2.16
C PHE A 125 -27.67 -1.42 -2.62
N ASN A 126 -27.29 -0.26 -2.06
CA ASN A 126 -27.96 1.02 -2.31
C ASN A 126 -27.54 1.70 -3.63
N LEU A 127 -26.25 1.71 -3.95
CA LEU A 127 -25.73 2.35 -5.17
C LEU A 127 -25.82 1.42 -6.39
N GLY A 128 -26.04 0.13 -6.18
CA GLY A 128 -26.08 -0.90 -7.21
C GLY A 128 -24.68 -1.40 -7.57
N ARG A 129 -24.64 -2.61 -8.11
CA ARG A 129 -23.41 -3.41 -8.26
C ARG A 129 -22.41 -2.85 -9.27
N PRO A 130 -21.13 -2.64 -8.89
CA PRO A 130 -20.06 -2.36 -9.84
C PRO A 130 -19.81 -3.52 -10.79
N ILE A 131 -19.43 -3.20 -12.03
CA ILE A 131 -18.76 -4.14 -12.92
C ILE A 131 -17.29 -4.26 -12.44
N LEU A 132 -17.01 -5.29 -11.65
CA LEU A 132 -15.69 -5.52 -11.06
C LEU A 132 -14.65 -6.06 -12.07
N SER A 133 -15.03 -6.34 -13.32
CA SER A 133 -14.10 -6.85 -14.35
C SER A 133 -12.98 -5.86 -14.68
N HIS A 134 -13.22 -4.56 -14.52
CA HIS A 134 -12.18 -3.54 -14.67
C HIS A 134 -11.11 -3.64 -13.57
N LEU A 135 -11.51 -4.01 -12.34
CA LEU A 135 -10.57 -4.23 -11.22
C LEU A 135 -9.70 -5.47 -11.43
N LYS A 136 -10.17 -6.46 -12.18
CA LYS A 136 -9.38 -7.65 -12.56
C LYS A 136 -8.10 -7.28 -13.31
N ARG A 137 -8.14 -6.23 -14.13
CA ARG A 137 -6.95 -5.74 -14.87
C ARG A 137 -5.86 -5.27 -13.91
N TYR A 138 -6.24 -4.56 -12.84
CA TYR A 138 -5.29 -4.16 -11.81
C TYR A 138 -4.67 -5.39 -11.15
N SER A 139 -5.47 -6.38 -10.73
CA SER A 139 -4.93 -7.62 -10.16
C SER A 139 -3.98 -8.38 -11.10
N LEU A 140 -4.25 -8.40 -12.42
CA LEU A 140 -3.38 -9.02 -13.42
C LEU A 140 -2.07 -8.25 -13.58
N ILE A 141 -2.14 -6.93 -13.74
CA ILE A 141 -0.95 -6.06 -13.87
C ILE A 141 -0.09 -6.17 -12.61
N SER A 142 -0.72 -6.18 -11.44
CA SER A 142 -0.06 -6.38 -10.15
C SER A 142 0.69 -7.71 -10.08
N LEU A 143 0.06 -8.81 -10.52
CA LEU A 143 0.72 -10.13 -10.55
C LEU A 143 1.88 -10.16 -11.55
N ALA A 144 1.67 -9.61 -12.75
CA ALA A 144 2.72 -9.54 -13.78
C ALA A 144 3.92 -8.72 -13.29
N TYR A 145 3.68 -7.60 -12.62
CA TYR A 145 4.72 -6.76 -12.03
C TYR A 145 5.54 -7.52 -10.97
N MET A 146 4.88 -8.22 -10.04
CA MET A 146 5.57 -9.02 -9.02
C MET A 146 6.40 -10.17 -9.60
N LEU A 147 5.88 -10.85 -10.62
CA LEU A 147 6.59 -11.93 -11.30
C LEU A 147 7.80 -11.41 -12.07
N LEU A 148 7.66 -10.27 -12.76
CA LEU A 148 8.75 -9.62 -13.48
C LEU A 148 9.87 -9.19 -12.53
N GLU A 149 9.55 -8.56 -11.39
CA GLU A 149 10.56 -8.19 -10.41
C GLU A 149 11.34 -9.41 -9.91
N VAL A 150 10.64 -10.47 -9.48
CA VAL A 150 11.34 -11.66 -8.98
C VAL A 150 12.15 -12.37 -10.06
N PHE A 151 11.68 -12.38 -11.31
CA PHE A 151 12.47 -12.89 -12.42
C PHE A 151 13.77 -12.09 -12.61
N LEU A 152 13.70 -10.76 -12.68
CA LEU A 152 14.86 -9.90 -12.84
C LEU A 152 15.86 -10.08 -11.68
N PHE A 153 15.36 -10.07 -10.44
CA PHE A 153 16.19 -10.26 -9.25
C PHE A 153 16.85 -11.64 -9.19
N SER A 154 16.13 -12.67 -9.58
CA SER A 154 16.66 -14.03 -9.65
C SER A 154 17.75 -14.13 -10.71
N ALA A 155 17.55 -13.52 -11.88
CA ALA A 155 18.55 -13.49 -12.95
C ALA A 155 19.85 -12.78 -12.51
N PHE A 156 19.74 -11.61 -11.87
CA PHE A 156 20.92 -10.90 -11.34
C PHE A 156 21.67 -11.70 -10.26
N ARG A 157 20.94 -12.41 -9.39
CA ARG A 157 21.54 -13.30 -8.38
C ARG A 157 22.24 -14.49 -9.00
N ILE A 158 21.62 -15.15 -9.98
CA ILE A 158 22.21 -16.29 -10.69
C ILE A 158 23.48 -15.84 -11.43
N TYR A 159 23.46 -14.68 -12.08
CA TYR A 159 24.65 -14.09 -12.69
C TYR A 159 25.78 -13.92 -11.66
N ARG A 160 25.51 -13.32 -10.50
CA ARG A 160 26.50 -13.15 -9.43
C ARG A 160 27.01 -14.47 -8.84
N ILE A 161 26.15 -15.49 -8.80
CA ILE A 161 26.53 -16.84 -8.38
C ILE A 161 27.45 -17.46 -9.43
N SER A 162 27.12 -17.35 -10.72
CA SER A 162 27.96 -17.87 -11.80
C SER A 162 29.33 -17.20 -11.90
N SER A 163 29.44 -15.94 -11.46
CA SER A 163 30.70 -15.19 -11.50
C SER A 163 31.64 -15.44 -10.31
N ASN A 164 31.21 -16.13 -9.26
CA ASN A 164 32.01 -16.39 -8.06
C ASN A 164 32.21 -17.90 -7.85
N SER A 165 33.47 -18.36 -7.82
CA SER A 165 33.82 -19.79 -7.72
C SER A 165 33.69 -20.37 -6.29
N ALA A 166 33.58 -19.54 -5.25
CA ALA A 166 33.60 -19.97 -3.84
C ALA A 166 32.20 -19.91 -3.17
N ILE A 167 31.20 -20.60 -3.74
CA ILE A 167 29.82 -20.47 -3.27
C ILE A 167 29.44 -21.57 -2.29
N ILE A 168 29.07 -21.14 -1.10
CA ILE A 168 28.46 -21.99 -0.08
C ILE A 168 26.97 -22.15 -0.45
N TRP A 169 26.63 -23.26 -1.10
CA TRP A 169 25.26 -23.60 -1.54
C TRP A 169 24.16 -23.33 -0.49
N PRO A 170 24.33 -23.67 0.81
CA PRO A 170 23.37 -23.31 1.84
C PRO A 170 23.07 -21.81 1.94
N PHE A 171 24.07 -20.95 1.75
CA PHE A 171 23.88 -19.50 1.75
C PHE A 171 23.21 -19.01 0.47
N ALA A 172 23.45 -19.64 -0.68
CA ALA A 172 22.76 -19.32 -1.92
C ALA A 172 21.26 -19.65 -1.83
N ILE A 173 20.90 -20.83 -1.31
CA ILE A 173 19.52 -21.26 -1.10
C ILE A 173 18.78 -20.32 -0.13
N GLN A 174 19.40 -20.00 1.01
CA GLN A 174 18.80 -19.11 2.01
C GLN A 174 18.58 -17.69 1.47
N ASN A 175 19.52 -17.18 0.67
CA ASN A 175 19.33 -15.91 -0.02
C ASN A 175 18.23 -15.95 -1.08
N PHE A 176 18.04 -17.09 -1.76
CA PHE A 176 16.97 -17.25 -2.74
C PHE A 176 15.60 -17.26 -2.06
N ILE A 177 15.44 -18.00 -0.96
CA ILE A 177 14.22 -18.01 -0.13
C ILE A 177 13.89 -16.60 0.33
N ARG A 178 14.88 -15.91 0.92
CA ARG A 178 14.75 -14.51 1.35
C ARG A 178 14.31 -13.59 0.22
N LEU A 179 14.93 -13.71 -0.96
CA LEU A 179 14.64 -12.85 -2.11
C LEU A 179 13.20 -13.04 -2.60
N VAL A 180 12.79 -14.29 -2.77
CA VAL A 180 11.46 -14.67 -3.22
C VAL A 180 10.39 -14.23 -2.21
N ALA A 181 10.61 -14.52 -0.93
CA ALA A 181 9.67 -14.17 0.13
C ALA A 181 9.57 -12.64 0.35
N ASN A 182 10.69 -11.95 0.54
CA ASN A 182 10.67 -10.56 0.94
C ASN A 182 10.21 -9.63 -0.20
N HIS A 183 10.60 -9.90 -1.45
CA HIS A 183 10.12 -9.09 -2.58
C HIS A 183 8.64 -9.29 -2.86
N TRP A 184 8.13 -10.52 -2.79
CA TRP A 184 6.68 -10.73 -2.95
C TRP A 184 5.88 -10.13 -1.80
N PHE A 185 6.28 -10.39 -0.56
CA PHE A 185 5.50 -9.99 0.60
C PHE A 185 5.55 -8.49 0.90
N SER A 186 6.59 -7.77 0.49
CA SER A 186 6.63 -6.30 0.59
C SER A 186 5.66 -5.62 -0.39
N VAL A 187 5.47 -6.17 -1.60
CA VAL A 187 4.67 -5.52 -2.65
C VAL A 187 3.17 -5.80 -2.50
N VAL A 188 2.79 -7.05 -2.16
CA VAL A 188 1.39 -7.48 -1.99
C VAL A 188 0.52 -6.52 -1.14
N PRO A 189 0.96 -6.05 0.03
CA PRO A 189 0.32 -5.03 0.86
C PRO A 189 -0.20 -3.81 0.10
N VAL A 190 0.72 -3.19 -0.64
CA VAL A 190 0.49 -1.95 -1.37
C VAL A 190 -0.49 -2.21 -2.50
N LEU A 191 -0.35 -3.35 -3.19
CA LEU A 191 -1.25 -3.73 -4.27
C LEU A 191 -2.68 -3.98 -3.78
N ILE A 192 -2.85 -4.68 -2.66
CA ILE A 192 -4.18 -4.91 -2.05
C ILE A 192 -4.81 -3.58 -1.67
N TYR A 193 -4.04 -2.69 -1.03
CA TYR A 193 -4.47 -1.34 -0.71
C TYR A 193 -4.88 -0.55 -1.96
N CYS A 194 -4.08 -0.60 -3.04
CA CYS A 194 -4.42 0.02 -4.32
C CYS A 194 -5.72 -0.53 -4.92
N ILE A 195 -5.92 -1.86 -4.93
CA ILE A 195 -7.15 -2.48 -5.45
C ILE A 195 -8.37 -2.06 -4.62
N CYS A 196 -8.25 -2.06 -3.28
CA CYS A 196 -9.32 -1.59 -2.39
C CYS A 196 -9.58 -0.08 -2.59
N GLY A 197 -8.53 0.72 -2.74
CA GLY A 197 -8.64 2.16 -3.02
C GLY A 197 -9.34 2.45 -4.35
N GLN A 198 -9.04 1.70 -5.41
CA GLN A 198 -9.74 1.82 -6.70
C GLN A 198 -11.22 1.43 -6.60
N LEU A 199 -11.53 0.38 -5.84
CA LEU A 199 -12.93 0.03 -5.55
C LEU A 199 -13.63 1.17 -4.80
N HIS A 200 -12.94 1.79 -3.85
CA HIS A 200 -13.47 2.92 -3.08
C HIS A 200 -13.77 4.13 -3.96
N VAL A 201 -12.80 4.53 -4.79
CA VAL A 201 -12.93 5.63 -5.76
C VAL A 201 -14.11 5.38 -6.70
N PHE A 202 -14.30 4.15 -7.17
CA PHE A 202 -15.45 3.80 -8.02
C PHE A 202 -16.79 4.09 -7.32
N TYR A 203 -16.94 3.71 -6.05
CA TYR A 203 -18.16 4.00 -5.31
C TYR A 203 -18.35 5.49 -5.04
N LEU A 204 -17.28 6.23 -4.75
CA LEU A 204 -17.34 7.70 -4.58
C LEU A 204 -17.78 8.39 -5.87
N GLN A 205 -17.25 8.01 -7.03
CA GLN A 205 -17.68 8.55 -8.33
C GLN A 205 -19.16 8.25 -8.60
N LYS A 206 -19.60 7.02 -8.33
CA LYS A 206 -21.00 6.63 -8.50
C LYS A 206 -21.92 7.41 -7.55
N MET A 207 -21.45 7.68 -6.34
CA MET A 207 -22.12 8.49 -5.35
C MET A 207 -22.26 9.94 -5.82
N ALA A 208 -21.20 10.54 -6.37
CA ALA A 208 -21.23 11.89 -6.94
C ALA A 208 -22.27 12.01 -8.07
N VAL A 209 -22.33 11.03 -8.98
CA VAL A 209 -23.37 10.98 -10.04
C VAL A 209 -24.78 10.91 -9.45
N ARG A 210 -25.01 10.09 -8.42
CA ARG A 210 -26.31 9.98 -7.74
C ARG A 210 -26.70 11.27 -7.02
N LEU A 211 -25.75 11.95 -6.38
CA LEU A 211 -25.97 13.25 -5.76
C LEU A 211 -26.35 14.31 -6.80
N ASN A 212 -25.65 14.37 -7.94
CA ASN A 212 -25.99 15.29 -9.03
C ASN A 212 -27.40 15.05 -9.57
N LEU A 213 -27.78 13.78 -9.78
CA LEU A 213 -29.14 13.44 -10.21
C LEU A 213 -30.19 13.87 -9.18
N LEU A 214 -29.91 13.68 -7.89
CA LEU A 214 -30.77 14.12 -6.81
C LEU A 214 -30.93 15.65 -6.81
N THR A 215 -29.84 16.40 -6.99
CA THR A 215 -29.86 17.85 -7.12
C THR A 215 -30.74 18.28 -8.29
N ILE A 216 -30.57 17.70 -9.48
CA ILE A 216 -31.39 18.00 -10.68
C ILE A 216 -32.88 17.73 -10.43
N VAL A 217 -33.21 16.56 -9.86
CA VAL A 217 -34.60 16.20 -9.55
C VAL A 217 -35.19 17.18 -8.54
N SER A 218 -34.44 17.53 -7.49
CA SER A 218 -34.85 18.54 -6.51
C SER A 218 -35.11 19.90 -7.13
N ARG A 219 -34.39 20.29 -8.19
CA ARG A 219 -34.62 21.57 -8.89
C ARG A 219 -35.91 21.60 -9.70
N ASN A 220 -36.27 20.46 -10.28
CA ASN A 220 -37.34 20.39 -11.28
C ASN A 220 -38.72 20.08 -10.68
N THR A 221 -38.78 19.60 -9.44
CA THR A 221 -40.05 19.22 -8.82
C THR A 221 -40.60 20.29 -7.89
N ARG A 222 -41.80 20.82 -8.18
CA ARG A 222 -42.50 21.82 -7.34
C ARG A 222 -43.23 21.24 -6.11
N THR A 223 -43.39 19.91 -6.00
CA THR A 223 -44.31 19.25 -5.06
C THR A 223 -43.75 17.94 -4.48
N VAL A 224 -42.53 17.93 -3.93
CA VAL A 224 -41.91 16.66 -3.48
C VAL A 224 -41.38 16.71 -2.06
N ASN A 225 -42.25 16.39 -1.10
CA ASN A 225 -41.88 16.37 0.32
C ASN A 225 -41.54 14.97 0.87
N ARG A 226 -41.92 13.85 0.22
CA ARG A 226 -41.78 12.50 0.83
C ARG A 226 -40.86 11.52 0.10
N ILE A 227 -40.80 11.55 -1.23
CA ILE A 227 -40.01 10.58 -2.02
C ILE A 227 -38.55 11.05 -2.19
N VAL A 228 -38.34 12.36 -2.41
CA VAL A 228 -36.99 12.95 -2.50
C VAL A 228 -36.30 12.96 -1.15
N SER A 229 -37.04 13.15 -0.04
CA SER A 229 -36.49 13.07 1.32
C SER A 229 -36.04 11.65 1.68
N LEU A 230 -36.84 10.61 1.38
CA LEU A 230 -36.42 9.22 1.62
C LEU A 230 -35.18 8.84 0.80
N ARG A 231 -35.15 9.22 -0.49
CA ARG A 231 -34.00 8.95 -1.37
C ARG A 231 -32.76 9.72 -0.95
N SER A 232 -32.90 10.98 -0.56
CA SER A 232 -31.78 11.77 -0.04
C SER A 232 -31.22 11.17 1.25
N PHE A 233 -32.05 10.68 2.17
CA PHE A 233 -31.58 9.97 3.37
C PHE A 233 -30.82 8.69 3.06
N THR A 234 -31.29 7.85 2.14
CA THR A 234 -30.56 6.64 1.74
C THR A 234 -29.22 6.95 1.09
N ILE A 235 -29.17 8.02 0.30
CA ILE A 235 -27.95 8.49 -0.37
C ILE A 235 -26.97 9.03 0.68
N LEU A 236 -27.40 9.94 1.56
CA LEU A 236 -26.61 10.47 2.67
C LEU A 236 -26.12 9.38 3.64
N GLY A 237 -26.94 8.36 3.92
CA GLY A 237 -26.54 7.20 4.71
C GLY A 237 -25.44 6.37 4.03
N SER A 238 -25.52 6.20 2.71
CA SER A 238 -24.49 5.50 1.92
C SER A 238 -23.18 6.29 1.86
N LEU A 239 -23.25 7.63 1.83
CA LEU A 239 -22.08 8.51 1.93
C LEU A 239 -21.36 8.36 3.27
N LYS A 240 -22.12 8.31 4.38
CA LYS A 240 -21.57 8.06 5.72
C LYS A 240 -20.85 6.72 5.79
N GLN A 241 -21.44 5.68 5.22
CA GLN A 241 -20.84 4.34 5.21
C GLN A 241 -19.58 4.26 4.34
N LEU A 242 -19.58 4.94 3.19
CA LEU A 242 -18.36 5.10 2.38
C LEU A 242 -17.28 5.79 3.18
N TYR A 243 -17.63 6.83 3.92
CA TYR A 243 -16.66 7.54 4.73
C TYR A 243 -16.04 6.67 5.83
N LEU A 244 -16.88 5.92 6.56
CA LEU A 244 -16.42 4.95 7.55
C LEU A 244 -15.54 3.85 6.93
N ALA A 245 -15.87 3.39 5.72
CA ALA A 245 -15.07 2.41 5.00
C ALA A 245 -13.69 2.96 4.59
N ALA A 246 -13.59 4.25 4.21
CA ALA A 246 -12.31 4.90 3.96
C ALA A 246 -11.45 4.98 5.22
N ASP A 247 -12.03 5.44 6.34
CA ASP A 247 -11.32 5.53 7.62
C ASP A 247 -10.83 4.15 8.09
N LEU A 248 -11.67 3.12 7.98
CA LEU A 248 -11.28 1.74 8.27
C LEU A 248 -10.14 1.26 7.37
N LEU A 249 -10.18 1.55 6.07
CA LEU A 249 -9.13 1.18 5.13
C LEU A 249 -7.80 1.81 5.57
N HIS A 250 -7.76 3.12 5.80
CA HIS A 250 -6.55 3.82 6.19
C HIS A 250 -6.04 3.37 7.57
N ARG A 251 -6.91 3.30 8.59
CA ARG A 251 -6.52 2.95 9.96
C ARG A 251 -6.04 1.51 10.08
N ARG A 252 -6.66 0.57 9.37
CA ARG A 252 -6.29 -0.85 9.43
C ARG A 252 -5.04 -1.16 8.60
N PHE A 253 -4.84 -0.46 7.48
CA PHE A 253 -3.61 -0.58 6.69
C PHE A 253 -2.47 0.31 7.20
N ASN A 254 -2.71 1.19 8.19
CA ASN A 254 -1.75 2.18 8.68
C ASN A 254 -0.38 1.59 9.04
N ILE A 255 -0.34 0.55 9.90
CA ILE A 255 0.93 -0.09 10.32
C ILE A 255 1.71 -0.57 9.10
N MET A 256 0.99 -1.23 8.20
CA MET A 256 1.53 -1.83 7.00
C MET A 256 2.05 -0.80 6.01
N LEU A 257 1.31 0.28 5.80
CA LEU A 257 1.69 1.37 4.92
C LEU A 257 2.88 2.15 5.50
N MET A 258 2.92 2.39 6.80
CA MET A 258 4.05 3.04 7.48
C MET A 258 5.34 2.25 7.33
N VAL A 259 5.29 0.95 7.64
CA VAL A 259 6.42 0.03 7.52
C VAL A 259 6.90 -0.06 6.06
N ASN A 260 5.96 -0.09 5.09
CA ASN A 260 6.31 -0.03 3.67
C ASN A 260 6.93 1.32 3.26
N SER A 261 6.37 2.44 3.72
CA SER A 261 6.91 3.78 3.45
C SER A 261 8.34 3.89 3.98
N CYS A 262 8.58 3.53 5.25
CA CYS A 262 9.93 3.52 5.82
C CYS A 262 10.88 2.61 5.05
N SER A 263 10.45 1.39 4.72
CA SER A 263 11.25 0.46 3.92
C SER A 263 11.61 1.05 2.56
N THR A 264 10.65 1.63 1.83
CA THR A 264 10.91 2.22 0.51
C THR A 264 11.85 3.41 0.59
N VAL A 265 11.78 4.24 1.63
CA VAL A 265 12.69 5.38 1.82
C VAL A 265 14.12 4.90 2.05
N ILE A 266 14.31 3.90 2.92
CA ILE A 266 15.63 3.32 3.20
C ILE A 266 16.19 2.63 1.95
N THR A 267 15.36 1.89 1.22
CA THR A 267 15.78 1.25 -0.04
C THR A 267 16.15 2.30 -1.08
N MET A 268 15.34 3.34 -1.30
CA MET A 268 15.70 4.43 -2.23
C MET A 268 17.04 5.06 -1.84
N PHE A 269 17.22 5.43 -0.57
CA PHE A 269 18.47 6.02 -0.08
C PHE A 269 19.69 5.11 -0.33
N SER A 270 19.60 3.85 0.11
CA SER A 270 20.70 2.89 -0.01
C SER A 270 21.02 2.53 -1.46
N SER A 271 20.01 2.29 -2.29
CA SER A 271 20.17 1.96 -3.70
C SER A 271 20.72 3.14 -4.48
N SER A 272 20.33 4.38 -4.18
CA SER A 272 20.94 5.59 -4.77
C SER A 272 22.42 5.70 -4.42
N TYR A 273 22.80 5.45 -3.16
CA TYR A 273 24.21 5.43 -2.76
C TYR A 273 25.02 4.39 -3.54
N TYR A 274 24.56 3.12 -3.57
CA TYR A 274 25.29 2.07 -4.28
C TYR A 274 25.32 2.26 -5.79
N SER A 275 24.27 2.86 -6.37
CA SER A 275 24.26 3.20 -7.80
C SER A 275 25.42 4.15 -8.14
N ILE A 276 25.69 5.15 -7.29
CA ILE A 276 26.82 6.07 -7.50
C ILE A 276 28.16 5.33 -7.33
N GLU A 277 28.30 4.47 -6.32
CA GLU A 277 29.52 3.68 -6.10
C GLU A 277 29.81 2.71 -7.25
N PHE A 278 28.80 1.99 -7.74
CA PHE A 278 28.97 1.05 -8.86
C PHE A 278 29.20 1.74 -10.20
N LEU A 279 28.65 2.94 -10.39
CA LEU A 279 28.99 3.79 -11.53
C LEU A 279 30.48 4.15 -11.52
N ARG A 280 31.03 4.56 -10.36
CA ARG A 280 32.46 4.87 -10.20
C ARG A 280 33.36 3.66 -10.45
N GLN A 281 32.91 2.46 -10.09
CA GLN A 281 33.63 1.20 -10.28
C GLN A 281 33.49 0.60 -11.69
N GLY A 282 32.65 1.18 -12.57
CA GLY A 282 32.38 0.65 -13.90
C GLY A 282 31.53 -0.64 -13.92
N ASN A 283 30.87 -1.01 -12.82
CA ASN A 283 30.09 -2.23 -12.72
C ASN A 283 28.63 -2.00 -13.18
N MET A 284 28.42 -2.02 -14.50
CA MET A 284 27.12 -1.72 -15.12
C MET A 284 26.00 -2.67 -14.67
N VAL A 285 26.29 -3.94 -14.42
CA VAL A 285 25.27 -4.92 -14.01
C VAL A 285 24.72 -4.57 -12.61
N MET A 286 25.60 -4.21 -11.67
CA MET A 286 25.19 -3.81 -10.33
C MET A 286 24.49 -2.45 -10.33
N LEU A 287 24.95 -1.52 -11.17
CA LEU A 287 24.27 -0.23 -11.39
C LEU A 287 22.83 -0.42 -11.85
N CYS A 288 22.58 -1.27 -12.86
CA CYS A 288 21.24 -1.53 -13.37
C CYS A 288 20.33 -2.13 -12.30
N ARG A 289 20.86 -3.03 -11.47
CA ARG A 289 20.12 -3.65 -10.37
C ARG A 289 19.70 -2.61 -9.33
N ASP A 290 20.63 -1.82 -8.81
CA ASP A 290 20.32 -0.87 -7.74
C ASP A 290 19.46 0.30 -8.26
N SER A 291 19.63 0.68 -9.51
CA SER A 291 18.73 1.63 -10.18
C SER A 291 17.31 1.06 -10.28
N SER A 292 17.16 -0.24 -10.56
CA SER A 292 15.85 -0.91 -10.57
C SER A 292 15.24 -0.95 -9.16
N ASP A 293 16.01 -1.24 -8.12
CA ASP A 293 15.55 -1.22 -6.72
C ASP A 293 15.05 0.17 -6.30
N MET A 294 15.78 1.21 -6.69
CA MET A 294 15.42 2.61 -6.45
C MET A 294 14.11 2.97 -7.15
N ILE A 295 13.98 2.66 -8.46
CA ILE A 295 12.78 2.96 -9.25
C ILE A 295 11.57 2.18 -8.72
N ALA A 296 11.72 0.89 -8.42
CA ALA A 296 10.66 0.07 -7.83
C ALA A 296 10.16 0.66 -6.50
N SER A 297 11.08 1.03 -5.61
CA SER A 297 10.75 1.64 -4.32
C SER A 297 10.05 2.98 -4.48
N PHE A 298 10.49 3.81 -5.43
CA PHE A 298 9.83 5.06 -5.78
C PHE A 298 8.40 4.83 -6.29
N ILE A 299 8.20 3.90 -7.23
CA ILE A 299 6.88 3.58 -7.77
C ILE A 299 5.95 3.10 -6.67
N ARG A 300 6.43 2.22 -5.76
CA ARG A 300 5.64 1.75 -4.60
C ARG A 300 5.24 2.90 -3.69
N PHE A 301 6.17 3.79 -3.35
CA PHE A 301 5.89 4.96 -2.52
C PHE A 301 4.89 5.90 -3.20
N TRP A 302 5.08 6.17 -4.49
CA TRP A 302 4.17 6.96 -5.30
C TRP A 302 2.77 6.36 -5.36
N LEU A 303 2.63 5.04 -5.55
CA LEU A 303 1.34 4.34 -5.60
C LEU A 303 0.54 4.48 -4.30
N MET A 304 1.20 4.36 -3.15
CA MET A 304 0.57 4.56 -1.83
C MET A 304 0.01 5.98 -1.69
N CYS A 305 0.86 6.97 -1.99
CA CYS A 305 0.52 8.39 -1.93
C CYS A 305 -0.57 8.78 -2.96
N HIS A 306 -0.44 8.31 -4.20
CA HIS A 306 -1.39 8.57 -5.28
C HIS A 306 -2.77 7.99 -4.97
N THR A 307 -2.83 6.76 -4.44
CA THR A 307 -4.11 6.13 -4.08
C THR A 307 -4.81 6.90 -2.96
N ALA A 308 -4.06 7.32 -1.93
CA ALA A 308 -4.60 8.12 -0.84
C ALA A 308 -5.10 9.50 -1.31
N ASP A 309 -4.30 10.23 -2.12
CA ASP A 309 -4.72 11.49 -2.72
C ASP A 309 -5.97 11.31 -3.60
N ARG A 310 -6.03 10.27 -4.43
CA ARG A 310 -7.17 10.05 -5.34
C ARG A 310 -8.47 9.81 -4.57
N ILE A 311 -8.43 9.08 -3.45
CA ILE A 311 -9.59 8.92 -2.56
C ILE A 311 -10.05 10.30 -2.04
N ARG A 312 -9.11 11.16 -1.61
CA ARG A 312 -9.42 12.50 -1.11
C ARG A 312 -9.98 13.41 -2.19
N GLU A 313 -9.30 13.49 -3.34
CA GLU A 313 -9.70 14.30 -4.49
C GLU A 313 -11.13 13.91 -4.94
N THR A 314 -11.42 12.62 -5.10
CA THR A 314 -12.76 12.14 -5.49
C THR A 314 -13.81 12.36 -4.39
N ALA A 315 -13.45 12.26 -3.11
CA ALA A 315 -14.37 12.61 -2.03
C ALA A 315 -14.70 14.11 -2.02
N ALA A 316 -13.70 14.96 -2.30
CA ALA A 316 -13.86 16.41 -2.37
C ALA A 316 -14.79 16.85 -3.52
N GLU A 317 -14.86 16.11 -4.63
CA GLU A 317 -15.83 16.34 -5.71
C GLU A 317 -17.30 16.31 -5.23
N CYS A 318 -17.59 15.59 -4.14
CA CYS A 318 -18.94 15.57 -3.55
C CYS A 318 -19.29 16.88 -2.81
N ILE A 319 -18.30 17.65 -2.34
CA ILE A 319 -18.52 18.89 -1.57
C ILE A 319 -19.34 19.94 -2.35
N PRO A 320 -18.95 20.36 -3.57
CA PRO A 320 -19.73 21.36 -4.30
C PRO A 320 -21.15 20.88 -4.59
N ILE A 321 -21.33 19.59 -4.90
CA ILE A 321 -22.65 18.99 -5.17
C ILE A 321 -23.55 19.04 -3.92
N LEU A 322 -22.98 18.74 -2.76
CA LEU A 322 -23.69 18.82 -1.47
C LEU A 322 -24.02 20.27 -1.09
N ARG A 323 -23.14 21.22 -1.39
CA ARG A 323 -23.42 22.66 -1.21
C ARG A 323 -24.58 23.09 -2.09
N ASP A 324 -24.57 22.70 -3.37
CA ASP A 324 -25.65 22.96 -4.32
C ASP A 324 -26.99 22.36 -3.88
N LEU A 325 -26.97 21.18 -3.25
CA LEU A 325 -28.15 20.53 -2.69
C LEU A 325 -28.65 21.25 -1.44
N ARG A 326 -27.73 21.68 -0.55
CA ARG A 326 -28.05 22.43 0.68
C ARG A 326 -28.65 23.81 0.38
N ASP A 327 -28.02 24.53 -0.54
CA ASP A 327 -28.27 25.94 -0.86
C ASP A 327 -29.35 26.11 -1.93
N HIS A 328 -30.09 25.04 -2.25
CA HIS A 328 -31.12 25.04 -3.29
C HIS A 328 -32.36 25.93 -2.99
N THR A 329 -32.29 26.80 -1.98
CA THR A 329 -33.28 27.80 -1.59
C THR A 329 -33.15 29.11 -2.37
N ASN A 330 -33.12 29.04 -3.71
CA ASN A 330 -33.26 30.23 -4.55
C ASN A 330 -34.72 30.75 -4.49
N GLY A 331 -35.12 31.32 -3.35
CA GLY A 331 -36.33 32.13 -3.20
C GLY A 331 -37.68 31.40 -3.26
N LYS A 332 -37.73 30.07 -3.10
CA LYS A 332 -38.98 29.30 -3.00
C LYS A 332 -39.13 28.70 -1.60
N ALA A 333 -40.37 28.63 -1.12
CA ALA A 333 -40.72 28.08 0.20
C ALA A 333 -39.97 26.77 0.50
N ASP A 334 -39.45 26.65 1.72
CA ASP A 334 -38.50 25.62 2.16
C ASP A 334 -38.89 24.20 1.70
N VAL A 335 -38.26 23.71 0.63
CA VAL A 335 -38.49 22.36 0.07
C VAL A 335 -37.75 21.28 0.89
N MET A 336 -36.76 21.66 1.70
CA MET A 336 -36.05 20.76 2.62
C MET A 336 -36.28 21.18 4.07
N ALA A 337 -36.58 20.21 4.93
CA ALA A 337 -36.65 20.43 6.37
C ALA A 337 -35.28 20.91 6.91
N SER A 338 -35.31 21.82 7.89
CA SER A 338 -34.11 22.39 8.52
C SER A 338 -33.16 21.31 9.08
N THR A 339 -33.70 20.20 9.57
CA THR A 339 -32.95 19.03 10.05
C THR A 339 -32.06 18.40 8.97
N ASP A 340 -32.48 18.45 7.72
CA ASP A 340 -31.79 17.78 6.62
C ASP A 340 -30.67 18.66 6.07
N ARG A 341 -30.85 19.98 6.10
CA ARG A 341 -29.77 20.95 5.85
C ARG A 341 -28.66 20.87 6.88
N ILE A 342 -29.00 20.71 8.16
CA ILE A 342 -28.01 20.53 9.24
C ILE A 342 -27.20 19.26 8.98
N LYS A 343 -27.85 18.15 8.60
CA LYS A 343 -27.16 16.89 8.24
C LYS A 343 -26.24 17.07 7.03
N ILE A 344 -26.71 17.69 5.94
CA ILE A 344 -25.85 17.97 4.76
C ILE A 344 -24.67 18.86 5.15
N THR A 345 -24.88 19.86 5.99
CA THR A 345 -23.82 20.73 6.50
C THR A 345 -22.79 19.95 7.32
N SER A 346 -23.23 19.03 8.19
CA SER A 346 -22.35 18.12 8.92
C SER A 346 -21.50 17.27 7.97
N PHE A 347 -22.09 16.71 6.91
CA PHE A 347 -21.34 15.94 5.90
C PHE A 347 -20.35 16.81 5.12
N ILE A 348 -20.74 18.03 4.74
CA ILE A 348 -19.82 18.98 4.10
C ILE A 348 -18.64 19.26 5.02
N ILE A 349 -18.87 19.47 6.31
CA ILE A 349 -17.82 19.71 7.31
C ILE A 349 -16.94 18.46 7.45
N GLU A 350 -17.51 17.27 7.59
CA GLU A 350 -16.75 16.01 7.70
C GLU A 350 -15.87 15.75 6.47
N ILE A 351 -16.38 15.96 5.26
CA ILE A 351 -15.59 15.81 4.02
C ILE A 351 -14.56 16.94 3.89
N SER A 352 -14.91 18.17 4.23
CA SER A 352 -13.95 19.29 4.20
C SER A 352 -12.84 19.12 5.25
N GLN A 353 -13.12 18.47 6.38
CA GLN A 353 -12.11 18.12 7.38
C GLN A 353 -11.14 17.06 6.86
N LEU A 354 -11.56 16.15 5.99
CA LEU A 354 -10.64 15.22 5.32
C LEU A 354 -9.71 15.89 4.31
N ASP A 355 -10.25 16.89 3.62
CA ASP A 355 -9.52 17.63 2.59
C ASP A 355 -8.52 18.62 3.21
N LYS A 356 -8.92 19.31 4.29
CA LYS A 356 -8.10 20.30 4.99
C LYS A 356 -7.18 19.71 6.06
N ASN A 357 -7.62 18.69 6.79
CA ASN A 357 -6.79 18.00 7.78
C ASN A 357 -6.34 16.68 7.16
N GLY A 358 -5.15 16.69 6.55
CA GLY A 358 -4.45 15.45 6.15
C GLY A 358 -4.25 14.46 7.30
N ASP A 359 -4.55 14.86 8.55
CA ASP A 359 -4.46 14.08 9.78
C ASP A 359 -5.37 12.85 9.86
N ARG A 360 -6.51 12.81 9.16
CA ARG A 360 -7.37 11.60 9.20
C ARG A 360 -6.88 10.46 8.31
N GLN A 361 -6.02 10.76 7.34
CA GLN A 361 -5.35 9.76 6.50
C GLN A 361 -3.83 9.78 6.68
N SER A 362 -3.34 10.45 7.73
CA SER A 362 -1.95 10.39 8.09
C SER A 362 -1.66 9.08 8.79
N LEU A 363 -0.50 8.52 8.48
CA LEU A 363 -0.03 7.32 9.14
C LEU A 363 0.26 7.67 10.60
N TYR A 364 -0.53 7.10 11.50
CA TYR A 364 -0.48 7.33 12.96
C TYR A 364 -0.67 8.80 13.39
N GLY A 365 -1.33 9.64 12.60
CA GLY A 365 -1.42 11.06 12.94
C GLY A 365 -0.16 11.86 12.57
N LEU A 366 0.88 11.22 12.01
CA LEU A 366 2.21 11.81 11.85
C LEU A 366 2.58 12.08 10.38
N LEU A 367 2.31 11.13 9.47
CA LEU A 367 2.76 11.22 8.08
C LEU A 367 1.57 11.27 7.10
N PRO A 368 1.18 12.43 6.56
CA PRO A 368 0.07 12.54 5.61
C PRO A 368 0.44 11.89 4.28
N LEU A 369 -0.10 10.70 3.98
CA LEU A 369 0.15 9.99 2.72
C LEU A 369 -0.36 10.82 1.52
N SER A 370 0.55 11.57 0.90
CA SER A 370 0.26 12.44 -0.24
C SER A 370 1.46 12.50 -1.19
N LYS A 371 1.18 12.69 -2.48
CA LYS A 371 2.14 13.00 -3.54
C LYS A 371 3.03 14.19 -3.15
N ARG A 372 2.53 15.10 -2.30
CA ARG A 372 3.32 16.22 -1.76
C ARG A 372 4.53 15.79 -0.93
N LEU A 373 4.54 14.60 -0.35
CA LEU A 373 5.69 14.06 0.39
C LEU A 373 6.82 13.59 -0.51
N ILE A 374 6.55 13.36 -1.80
CA ILE A 374 7.53 12.77 -2.72
C ILE A 374 8.72 13.71 -2.90
N ILE A 375 8.47 14.99 -3.15
CA ILE A 375 9.54 15.98 -3.35
C ILE A 375 10.40 16.12 -2.08
N PRO A 376 9.85 16.40 -0.88
CA PRO A 376 10.63 16.45 0.35
C PRO A 376 11.41 15.17 0.63
N THR A 377 10.83 14.00 0.34
CA THR A 377 11.52 12.71 0.54
C THR A 377 12.74 12.60 -0.37
N MET A 378 12.61 12.97 -1.65
CA MET A 378 13.73 12.96 -2.58
C MET A 378 14.78 14.00 -2.20
N GLU A 379 14.37 15.20 -1.78
CA GLU A 379 15.28 16.24 -1.27
C GLU A 379 16.09 15.71 -0.09
N ILE A 380 15.45 15.10 0.91
CA ILE A 380 16.12 14.48 2.06
C ILE A 380 17.16 13.45 1.58
N ILE A 381 16.77 12.55 0.69
CA ILE A 381 17.68 11.52 0.15
C ILE A 381 18.90 12.17 -0.53
N PHE A 382 18.69 13.14 -1.42
CA PHE A 382 19.78 13.82 -2.12
C PHE A 382 20.67 14.62 -1.16
N THR A 383 20.11 15.33 -0.19
CA THR A 383 20.86 16.07 0.82
C THR A 383 21.76 15.14 1.63
N TYR A 384 21.24 14.01 2.12
CA TYR A 384 22.05 13.04 2.86
C TYR A 384 23.14 12.41 2.00
N LEU A 385 22.86 12.11 0.73
CA LEU A 385 23.88 11.61 -0.20
C LEU A 385 25.00 12.64 -0.39
N ILE A 386 24.66 13.91 -0.61
CA ILE A 386 25.64 15.00 -0.72
C ILE A 386 26.50 15.07 0.54
N ILE A 387 25.88 15.07 1.72
CA ILE A 387 26.60 15.10 3.01
C ILE A 387 27.59 13.93 3.11
N ILE A 388 27.16 12.70 2.81
CA ILE A 388 28.03 11.52 2.82
C ILE A 388 29.22 11.69 1.88
N TYR A 389 28.99 12.19 0.67
CA TYR A 389 30.06 12.39 -0.30
C TYR A 389 31.02 13.52 0.08
N GLN A 390 30.55 14.57 0.77
CA GLN A 390 31.41 15.61 1.33
C GLN A 390 32.31 15.03 2.43
N PHE A 391 31.76 14.20 3.33
CA PHE A 391 32.58 13.52 4.35
C PHE A 391 33.60 12.55 3.75
N LYS A 392 33.24 11.83 2.68
CA LYS A 392 34.20 10.98 1.96
C LYS A 392 35.32 11.81 1.32
N ALA A 393 35.00 12.93 0.70
CA ALA A 393 35.99 13.80 0.07
C ALA A 393 36.95 14.42 1.10
N ALA A 394 36.47 14.77 2.30
CA ALA A 394 37.29 15.32 3.38
C ALA A 394 38.17 14.28 4.12
N ALA A 395 37.91 12.98 3.90
CA ALA A 395 38.69 11.89 4.49
C ALA A 395 39.86 11.43 3.61
N HIS A 396 40.00 12.01 2.42
CA HIS A 396 41.17 11.91 1.53
C HIS A 396 41.97 13.21 1.60
#